data_AF-K2FZU2-F1
#
_entry.id   AF-K2FZU2-F1
#
_cell.length_a   1.000
_cell.length_b   1.000
_cell.length_c   1.000
_cell.angle_alpha   90.00
_cell.angle_beta   90.00
_cell.angle_gamma   90.00
#
_symmetry.space_group_name_H-M   'P 1'
#
loop_
_entity.id
_entity.type
_entity.pdbx_description
1 polymer ?
#
loop_
_entity_poly.entity_id
_entity_poly.type
_entity_poly.pdbx_seq_one_letter_code
_entity_poly.pdbx_strand_id
1 'polypeptide(L)'
;MNIRRIPIALRLFLTVLLTTLVITTVSLGVLHLNMQRNFARYVADVEMQKLDYVIENLADVYAVYQDWGNAIQAQILQMEGEAAPDDYDRLSRWWLRRQYDIALQQRYFQEQT
;
A
#
# COMPACT_ATOMS: atom_id res chain seq x y z
N MET A 1 -33.62 -26.53 49.24
CA MET A 1 -32.65 -25.46 48.96
C MET A 1 -31.24 -26.06 48.99
N ASN A 2 -30.74 -26.56 47.86
CA ASN A 2 -29.45 -27.26 47.80
C ASN A 2 -28.30 -26.26 47.58
N ILE A 3 -27.62 -25.89 48.66
CA ILE A 3 -26.42 -25.06 48.63
C ILE A 3 -25.26 -25.97 48.16
N ARG A 4 -24.97 -25.96 46.86
CA ARG A 4 -23.78 -26.62 46.31
C ARG A 4 -22.54 -26.00 46.97
N ARG A 5 -21.87 -26.74 47.85
CA ARG A 5 -20.60 -26.33 48.46
C ARG A 5 -19.51 -26.38 47.40
N ILE A 6 -19.23 -25.23 46.79
CA ILE A 6 -18.13 -25.10 45.83
C ILE A 6 -16.81 -25.11 46.62
N PRO A 7 -15.87 -26.03 46.34
CA PRO A 7 -14.58 -26.07 47.00
C PRO A 7 -13.77 -24.79 46.68
N ILE A 8 -12.99 -24.33 47.66
CA ILE A 8 -12.25 -23.06 47.60
C ILE A 8 -11.31 -23.01 46.38
N ALA A 9 -10.63 -24.13 46.09
CA ALA A 9 -9.75 -24.26 44.94
C ALA A 9 -10.47 -24.00 43.60
N LEU A 10 -11.72 -24.44 43.46
CA LEU A 10 -12.48 -24.23 42.22
C LEU A 10 -12.87 -22.76 42.04
N ARG A 11 -13.18 -22.04 43.13
CA ARG A 11 -13.45 -20.60 43.07
C ARG A 11 -12.21 -19.81 42.68
N LEU A 12 -11.05 -20.15 43.25
CA LEU A 12 -9.78 -19.52 42.92
C LEU A 12 -9.37 -19.83 41.47
N PHE A 13 -9.49 -21.08 41.04
CA PHE A 13 -9.22 -21.45 39.66
C PHE A 13 -10.13 -20.70 38.67
N LEU A 14 -11.44 -20.65 38.96
CA LEU A 14 -12.41 -20.02 38.07
C LEU A 14 -12.23 -18.50 38.00
N THR A 15 -11.89 -17.85 39.13
CA THR A 15 -11.59 -16.41 39.14
C THR A 15 -10.35 -16.09 38.33
N VAL A 16 -9.25 -16.84 38.51
CA VAL A 16 -8.01 -16.66 37.74
C VAL A 16 -8.19 -16.96 36.26
N LEU A 17 -8.91 -18.03 35.93
CA LEU A 17 -9.23 -18.39 34.55
C LEU A 17 -10.00 -17.27 33.86
N LEU A 18 -11.03 -16.74 34.54
CA LEU A 18 -11.91 -15.73 33.98
C LEU A 18 -11.19 -14.38 33.85
N THR A 19 -10.39 -13.96 34.83
CA THR A 19 -9.56 -12.75 34.68
C THR A 19 -8.55 -12.88 33.55
N THR A 20 -7.86 -14.02 33.45
CA THR A 20 -6.90 -14.26 32.36
C THR A 20 -7.57 -14.22 30.99
N LEU A 21 -8.75 -14.86 30.87
CA LEU A 21 -9.53 -14.86 29.63
C LEU A 21 -9.98 -13.45 29.25
N VAL A 22 -10.49 -12.68 30.21
CA VAL A 22 -10.96 -11.30 29.98
C VAL A 22 -9.80 -10.41 29.56
N ILE A 23 -8.67 -10.45 30.28
CA ILE A 23 -7.48 -9.66 29.93
C ILE A 23 -7.01 -9.99 28.52
N THR A 24 -6.90 -11.28 28.20
CA THR A 24 -6.46 -11.75 26.87
C THR A 24 -7.42 -11.28 25.78
N THR A 25 -8.73 -11.42 25.99
CA THR A 25 -9.76 -11.04 25.02
C THR A 25 -9.79 -9.54 24.77
N VAL A 26 -9.72 -8.73 25.83
CA VAL A 26 -9.67 -7.27 25.71
C VAL A 26 -8.39 -6.84 25.01
N SER A 27 -7.24 -7.44 25.35
CA SER A 27 -5.96 -7.13 24.71
C SER A 27 -5.98 -7.45 23.21
N LEU A 28 -6.52 -8.61 22.82
CA LEU A 28 -6.70 -8.96 21.40
C LEU A 28 -7.67 -8.01 20.69
N GLY A 29 -8.78 -7.66 21.35
CA GLY A 29 -9.78 -6.74 20.80
C GLY A 29 -9.19 -5.35 20.53
N VAL A 30 -8.45 -4.79 21.49
CA VAL A 30 -7.74 -3.51 21.31
C VAL A 30 -6.72 -3.61 20.19
N LEU A 31 -5.96 -4.70 20.11
CA LEU A 31 -4.99 -4.92 19.04
C LEU A 31 -5.65 -5.01 17.67
N HIS A 32 -6.78 -5.71 17.55
CA HIS A 32 -7.52 -5.84 16.30
C HIS A 32 -8.14 -4.51 15.87
N LEU A 33 -8.72 -3.75 16.82
CA LEU A 33 -9.25 -2.40 16.56
C LEU A 33 -8.14 -1.43 16.14
N ASN A 34 -6.98 -1.52 16.78
CA ASN A 34 -5.82 -0.68 16.45
C ASN A 34 -5.25 -1.04 15.08
N MET A 35 -5.16 -2.33 14.74
CA MET A 35 -4.80 -2.78 13.39
C MET A 35 -5.81 -2.29 12.36
N GLN A 36 -7.12 -2.46 12.55
CA GLN A 36 -8.11 -1.99 11.57
C GLN A 36 -8.03 -0.47 11.31
N ARG A 37 -7.84 0.33 12.36
CA ARG A 37 -7.71 1.79 12.22
C ARG A 37 -6.40 2.22 11.56
N ASN A 38 -5.29 1.55 11.88
CA ASN A 38 -4.00 1.89 11.30
C ASN A 38 -3.77 1.25 9.92
N PHE A 39 -4.44 0.15 9.58
CA PHE A 39 -4.26 -0.54 8.30
C PHE A 39 -4.79 0.30 7.13
N ALA A 40 -5.93 0.97 7.29
CA ALA A 40 -6.44 1.88 6.26
C ALA A 40 -5.47 3.05 6.00
N ARG A 41 -4.85 3.59 7.06
CA ARG A 41 -3.88 4.68 6.95
C ARG A 41 -2.54 4.21 6.40
N TYR A 42 -2.03 3.08 6.88
CA TYR A 42 -0.79 2.48 6.40
C TYR A 42 -0.90 2.02 4.95
N VAL A 43 -2.00 1.39 4.54
CA VAL A 43 -2.21 1.01 3.14
C VAL A 43 -2.39 2.25 2.26
N ALA A 44 -3.16 3.26 2.71
CA ALA A 44 -3.29 4.51 1.95
C ALA A 44 -1.93 5.22 1.79
N ASP A 45 -1.15 5.34 2.86
CA ASP A 45 0.17 6.01 2.83
C ASP A 45 1.17 5.20 1.99
N VAL A 46 1.24 3.87 2.17
CA VAL A 46 2.17 3.01 1.41
C VAL A 46 1.75 2.82 -0.05
N GLU A 47 0.45 2.79 -0.36
CA GLU A 47 -0.03 2.69 -1.74
C GLU A 47 0.05 4.01 -2.49
N MET A 48 -0.23 5.14 -1.84
CA MET A 48 -0.01 6.45 -2.45
C MET A 48 1.48 6.70 -2.71
N GLN A 49 2.37 6.29 -1.78
CA GLN A 49 3.81 6.41 -1.96
C GLN A 49 4.35 5.58 -3.15
N LYS A 50 3.64 4.53 -3.61
CA LYS A 50 4.02 3.80 -4.84
C LYS A 50 3.86 4.65 -6.10
N LEU A 51 2.95 5.61 -6.08
CA LEU A 51 2.67 6.47 -7.22
C LEU A 51 3.50 7.75 -7.21
N ASP A 52 4.11 8.11 -6.09
CA ASP A 52 4.90 9.34 -5.99
C ASP A 52 6.01 9.42 -7.03
N TYR A 53 6.84 8.38 -7.19
CA TYR A 53 7.88 8.36 -8.22
C TYR A 53 7.31 8.38 -9.64
N VAL A 54 6.14 7.77 -9.86
CA VAL A 54 5.48 7.82 -11.18
C VAL A 54 5.03 9.25 -11.47
N ILE A 55 4.42 9.91 -10.49
CA ILE A 55 3.94 11.28 -10.59
C ILE A 55 5.11 12.25 -10.77
N GLU A 56 6.21 12.06 -10.03
CA GLU A 56 7.43 12.85 -10.14
C GLU A 56 8.06 12.72 -11.53
N ASN A 57 8.27 11.48 -12.01
CA ASN A 57 8.79 11.24 -13.37
C ASN A 57 7.88 11.86 -14.44
N LEU A 58 6.56 11.73 -14.30
CA LEU A 58 5.60 12.34 -15.23
C LEU A 58 5.63 13.87 -15.16
N ALA A 59 5.78 14.45 -13.96
CA ALA A 59 5.86 15.89 -13.76
C ALA A 59 7.13 16.48 -14.38
N ASP A 60 8.27 15.81 -14.26
CA ASP A 60 9.53 16.23 -14.90
C ASP A 60 9.41 16.26 -16.43
N VAL A 61 8.78 15.23 -16.99
CA VAL A 61 8.52 15.16 -18.44
C VAL A 61 7.57 16.27 -18.87
N TYR A 62 6.49 16.49 -18.12
CA TYR A 62 5.54 17.55 -18.41
C TYR A 62 6.16 18.93 -18.27
N ALA A 63 7.06 19.15 -17.31
CA ALA A 63 7.73 20.43 -17.11
C ALA A 63 8.57 20.84 -18.34
N VAL A 64 9.16 19.88 -19.06
CA VAL A 64 9.97 20.14 -20.25
C VAL A 64 9.12 20.46 -21.48
N TYR A 65 8.06 19.68 -21.71
CA TYR A 65 7.30 19.74 -22.96
C TYR A 65 5.99 20.54 -22.86
N GLN A 66 5.46 20.74 -21.64
CA GLN A 66 4.18 21.37 -21.29
C GLN A 66 2.94 20.84 -22.03
N ASP A 67 3.11 19.78 -22.82
CA ASP A 67 2.11 19.15 -23.67
C ASP A 67 2.39 17.64 -23.67
N TRP A 68 1.41 16.84 -23.28
CA TRP A 68 1.52 15.39 -23.21
C TRP A 68 1.70 14.75 -24.60
N GLY A 69 1.10 15.36 -25.64
CA GLY A 69 1.28 14.99 -27.04
C GLY A 69 2.74 14.99 -27.45
N ASN A 70 3.36 16.16 -27.28
CA ASN A 70 4.75 16.38 -27.65
C ASN A 70 5.72 15.61 -26.74
N ALA A 71 5.43 15.52 -25.44
CA ALA A 71 6.23 14.79 -24.46
C ALA A 71 6.37 13.30 -24.79
N ILE A 72 5.21 12.66 -25.00
CA ILE A 72 5.15 11.22 -25.28
C ILE A 72 5.79 10.96 -26.64
N GLN A 73 5.45 11.75 -27.66
CA GLN A 73 6.04 11.61 -28.98
C GLN A 73 7.56 11.77 -28.96
N ALA A 74 8.09 12.78 -28.28
CA ALA A 74 9.54 13.02 -28.18
C ALA A 74 10.27 11.88 -27.46
N GLN A 75 9.71 11.34 -26.38
CA GLN A 75 10.32 10.20 -25.69
C GLN A 75 10.23 8.90 -26.48
N ILE A 76 9.13 8.66 -27.20
CA ILE A 76 8.97 7.48 -28.03
C ILE A 76 9.91 7.53 -29.24
N LEU A 77 10.07 8.69 -29.87
CA LEU A 77 11.06 8.92 -30.92
C LEU A 77 12.49 8.65 -30.45
N GLN A 78 12.83 9.02 -29.21
CA GLN A 78 14.15 8.72 -28.64
C GLN A 78 14.39 7.24 -28.38
N MET A 79 13.35 6.44 -28.12
CA MET A 79 13.49 5.02 -27.77
C MET A 79 13.32 4.06 -28.96
N GLU A 80 12.42 4.35 -29.90
CA GLU A 80 11.97 3.39 -30.91
C GLU A 80 12.18 3.86 -32.36
N GLY A 81 12.68 5.09 -32.57
CA GLY A 81 13.25 5.55 -33.84
C GLY A 81 12.25 6.02 -34.90
N GLU A 82 11.04 5.47 -34.99
CA GLU A 82 9.98 5.99 -35.87
C GLU A 82 8.61 5.38 -35.51
N ALA A 83 7.68 6.21 -35.03
CA ALA A 83 6.32 5.80 -34.71
C ALA A 83 5.35 6.36 -35.77
N ALA A 84 4.57 5.48 -36.41
CA ALA A 84 3.48 5.90 -37.29
C ALA A 84 2.37 6.62 -36.48
N PRO A 85 1.75 7.70 -37.01
CA PRO A 85 0.73 8.48 -36.29
C PRO A 85 -0.49 7.65 -35.83
N ASP A 86 -0.81 6.58 -36.55
CA ASP A 86 -1.99 5.73 -36.31
C ASP A 86 -1.87 4.83 -35.07
N ASP A 87 -0.66 4.65 -34.52
CA ASP A 87 -0.41 3.83 -33.33
C ASP A 87 -0.29 4.64 -32.03
N TYR A 88 -0.56 5.95 -32.07
CA TYR A 88 -0.36 6.87 -30.94
C TYR A 88 -1.06 6.42 -29.64
N ASP A 89 -2.28 5.90 -29.73
CA ASP A 89 -3.03 5.38 -28.59
C ASP A 89 -2.40 4.13 -27.96
N ARG A 90 -1.80 3.27 -28.78
CA ARG A 90 -1.11 2.06 -28.29
C ARG A 90 0.23 2.43 -27.66
N LEU A 91 0.94 3.34 -28.32
CA LEU A 91 2.23 3.86 -27.92
C LEU A 91 2.17 4.65 -26.61
N SER A 92 1.17 5.51 -26.42
CA SER A 92 0.94 6.23 -25.17
C SER A 92 0.64 5.30 -23.99
N ARG A 93 -0.18 4.25 -24.19
CA ARG A 93 -0.43 3.23 -23.17
C ARG A 93 0.82 2.43 -22.82
N TRP A 94 1.59 2.03 -23.83
CA TRP A 94 2.88 1.36 -23.63
C TRP A 94 3.85 2.26 -22.86
N TRP A 95 3.95 3.53 -23.23
CA TRP A 95 4.83 4.51 -22.60
C TRP A 95 4.46 4.73 -21.12
N LEU A 96 3.18 4.89 -20.81
CA LEU A 96 2.72 5.05 -19.43
C LEU A 96 3.03 3.82 -18.59
N ARG A 97 2.85 2.61 -19.15
CA ARG A 97 3.25 1.35 -18.52
C ARG A 97 4.75 1.33 -18.24
N ARG A 98 5.56 1.78 -19.20
CA ARG A 98 7.02 1.88 -19.05
C ARG A 98 7.43 2.83 -17.93
N GLN A 99 6.80 4.01 -17.81
CA GLN A 99 7.06 4.96 -16.73
C GLN A 99 6.72 4.36 -15.36
N TYR A 100 5.63 3.58 -15.27
CA TYR A 100 5.28 2.83 -14.06
C TYR A 100 6.35 1.79 -13.69
N ASP A 101 6.86 1.03 -14.66
CA ASP A 101 7.90 0.03 -14.42
C ASP A 101 9.22 0.68 -13.96
N ILE A 102 9.60 1.84 -14.52
CA ILE A 102 10.78 2.61 -14.11
C ILE A 102 10.65 3.07 -12.65
N ALA A 103 9.50 3.61 -12.28
CA ALA A 103 9.22 4.07 -10.91
C ALA A 103 9.30 2.92 -9.89
N LEU A 104 8.77 1.74 -10.23
CA LEU A 104 8.91 0.54 -9.39
C LEU A 104 10.38 0.16 -9.19
N GLN A 105 11.20 0.26 -10.24
CA GLN A 105 12.61 -0.05 -10.17
C GLN A 105 13.39 0.97 -9.33
N GLN A 106 13.10 2.27 -9.47
CA GLN A 106 13.68 3.34 -8.65
C GLN A 106 13.40 3.12 -7.16
N ARG A 107 12.16 2.77 -6.82
CA ARG A 107 11.78 2.44 -5.44
C ARG A 107 12.57 1.25 -4.90
N TYR A 108 12.69 0.17 -5.68
CA TYR A 108 13.45 -1.02 -5.28
C TYR A 108 14.91 -0.69 -4.94
N PHE A 109 15.54 0.21 -5.72
CA PHE A 109 16.91 0.64 -5.42
C PHE A 109 17.00 1.48 -4.14
N GLN A 110 16.06 2.38 -3.88
CA GLN A 110 16.07 3.20 -2.66
C GLN A 110 15.79 2.39 -1.39
N GLU A 111 14.97 1.34 -1.47
CA GLU A 111 14.74 0.43 -0.33
C GLU A 111 15.96 -0.43 0.01
N GLN A 112 16.95 -0.53 -0.89
CA GLN A 112 18.18 -1.32 -0.70
C GLN A 112 19.40 -0.51 -0.26
N THR A 113 19.28 0.81 -0.12
CA THR A 113 20.33 1.74 0.35
C THR A 113 19.99 2.34 1.70
#